data_AF-A0A4Z2BLY0-F1
#
_entry.id   AF-A0A4Z2BLY0-F1
#
_cell.length_a   1.000
_cell.length_b   1.000
_cell.length_c   1.000
_cell.angle_alpha   90.00
_cell.angle_beta   90.00
_cell.angle_gamma   90.00
#
_symmetry.space_group_name_H-M   'P 1'
#
loop_
_entity.id
_entity.type
_entity.pdbx_description
1 polymer ?
#
loop_
_entity_poly.entity_id
_entity_poly.type
_entity_poly.pdbx_seq_one_letter_code
_entity_poly.pdbx_strand_id
1 'polypeptide(L)'
;MSSPALPLIHQALRKSFQRLESSQKVWASVLAECSPLIASVGNLAEQLRALSSLHLPSTPLNVFPDLEDRLRFKLLHAVDTALVRLNEQMCSLQSVRDSFSNQVSAVFQLYEQNRDSLDASTVMEAISHGSIHLRHDGLAAGCRAPL
;
A
#
# COMPACT_ATOMS: atom_id res chain seq x y z
N MET A 1 15.91 -17.07 -36.04
CA MET A 1 16.66 -17.30 -34.78
C MET A 1 15.90 -16.58 -33.69
N SER A 2 15.23 -17.29 -32.80
CA SER A 2 14.42 -16.70 -31.73
C SER A 2 15.32 -15.85 -30.82
N SER A 3 14.98 -14.56 -30.66
CA SER A 3 15.78 -13.66 -29.83
C SER A 3 15.85 -14.17 -28.38
N PRO A 4 17.06 -14.31 -27.78
CA PRO A 4 17.20 -14.76 -26.39
C PRO A 4 16.59 -13.77 -25.38
N ALA A 5 16.21 -12.57 -25.83
CA ALA A 5 15.57 -11.54 -25.02
C ALA A 5 14.14 -11.89 -24.59
N LEU A 6 13.37 -12.60 -25.43
CA LEU A 6 11.95 -12.83 -25.18
C LEU A 6 11.70 -13.72 -23.95
N PRO A 7 12.40 -14.87 -23.77
CA PRO A 7 12.29 -15.66 -22.55
C PRO A 7 12.72 -14.89 -21.29
N LEU A 8 13.73 -14.03 -21.39
CA LEU A 8 14.23 -13.21 -20.27
C LEU A 8 13.18 -12.18 -19.83
N ILE A 9 12.57 -11.47 -20.76
CA ILE A 9 11.50 -10.51 -20.48
C ILE A 9 10.28 -11.22 -19.90
N HIS A 10 9.87 -12.35 -20.49
CA HIS A 10 8.75 -13.14 -19.98
C HIS A 10 9.02 -13.63 -18.55
N GLN A 11 10.23 -14.13 -18.27
CA GLN A 11 10.61 -14.53 -16.92
C GLN A 11 10.62 -13.35 -15.94
N ALA A 12 11.10 -12.19 -16.37
CA ALA A 12 11.12 -10.97 -15.56
C ALA A 12 9.69 -10.52 -15.20
N LEU A 13 8.78 -10.48 -16.20
CA LEU A 13 7.37 -10.19 -15.99
C LEU A 13 6.69 -11.19 -15.04
N ARG A 14 6.92 -12.49 -15.24
CA ARG A 14 6.37 -13.52 -14.35
C ARG A 14 6.82 -13.32 -12.90
N LYS A 15 8.10 -13.05 -12.68
CA LYS A 15 8.65 -12.74 -11.35
C LYS A 15 8.05 -11.45 -10.77
N SER A 16 7.69 -10.48 -11.61
CA SER A 16 7.01 -9.26 -11.20
C SER A 16 5.58 -9.48 -10.75
N PHE A 17 4.80 -10.28 -11.47
CA PHE A 17 3.45 -10.63 -11.03
C PHE A 17 3.45 -11.41 -9.71
N GLN A 18 4.38 -12.35 -9.53
CA GLN A 18 4.53 -13.08 -8.27
C GLN A 18 4.88 -12.15 -7.10
N ARG A 19 5.82 -11.22 -7.32
CA ARG A 19 6.18 -10.22 -6.30
C ARG A 19 5.04 -9.25 -6.02
N LEU A 20 4.30 -8.83 -7.03
CA LEU A 20 3.12 -7.97 -6.87
C LEU A 20 2.08 -8.63 -5.95
N GLU A 21 1.77 -9.92 -6.18
CA GLU A 21 0.83 -10.65 -5.33
C GLU A 21 1.30 -10.70 -3.86
N SER A 22 2.58 -10.98 -3.62
CA SER A 22 3.13 -10.97 -2.27
C SER A 22 3.13 -9.56 -1.64
N SER A 23 3.46 -8.53 -2.43
CA SER A 23 3.51 -7.14 -1.99
C SER A 23 2.12 -6.61 -1.66
N GLN A 24 1.10 -7.03 -2.41
CA GLN A 24 -0.29 -6.70 -2.13
C GLN A 24 -0.73 -7.23 -0.76
N LYS A 25 -0.33 -8.45 -0.39
CA LYS A 25 -0.67 -9.04 0.92
C LYS A 25 -0.03 -8.24 2.06
N VAL A 26 1.24 -7.86 1.91
CA VAL A 26 1.95 -7.01 2.88
C VAL A 26 1.27 -5.63 2.98
N TRP A 27 0.98 -5.00 1.84
CA TRP A 27 0.30 -3.71 1.78
C TRP A 27 -1.05 -3.74 2.50
N ALA A 28 -1.86 -4.76 2.24
CA ALA A 28 -3.15 -4.93 2.90
C ALA A 28 -3.01 -5.12 4.41
N SER A 29 -2.01 -5.89 4.86
CA SER A 29 -1.71 -6.06 6.29
C SER A 29 -1.34 -4.74 6.95
N VAL A 30 -0.45 -3.96 6.34
CA VAL A 30 -0.03 -2.66 6.87
C VAL A 30 -1.21 -1.68 6.92
N LEU A 31 -2.05 -1.65 5.88
CA LEU A 31 -3.28 -0.83 5.91
C LEU A 31 -4.25 -1.24 7.02
N ALA A 32 -4.37 -2.55 7.29
CA ALA A 32 -5.19 -3.04 8.39
C ALA A 32 -4.68 -2.55 9.75
N GLU A 33 -3.36 -2.41 9.92
CA GLU A 33 -2.74 -1.83 11.12
C GLU A 33 -2.92 -0.30 11.23
N CYS A 34 -3.01 0.42 10.10
CA CYS A 34 -3.28 1.85 10.09
C CYS A 34 -4.69 2.21 10.61
N SER A 35 -5.70 1.39 10.29
CA SER A 35 -7.10 1.65 10.65
C SER A 35 -7.31 1.92 12.16
N PRO A 36 -6.89 1.05 13.10
CA PRO A 36 -7.02 1.31 14.52
C PRO A 36 -6.17 2.49 15.00
N LEU A 37 -5.01 2.77 14.37
CA LEU A 37 -4.19 3.94 14.72
C LEU A 37 -4.90 5.24 14.37
N ILE A 38 -5.50 5.34 13.18
CA ILE A 38 -6.27 6.52 12.75
C ILE A 38 -7.49 6.71 13.67
N ALA A 39 -8.20 5.63 14.00
CA ALA A 39 -9.32 5.70 14.95
C ALA A 39 -8.86 6.17 16.34
N SER A 40 -7.71 5.70 16.82
CA SER A 40 -7.12 6.12 18.08
C SER A 40 -6.77 7.61 18.10
N VAL A 41 -6.14 8.12 17.03
CA VAL A 41 -5.83 9.55 16.87
C VAL A 41 -7.12 10.38 16.88
N GLY A 42 -8.15 9.96 16.14
CA GLY A 42 -9.46 10.63 16.14
C GLY A 42 -10.08 10.71 17.54
N ASN A 43 -10.08 9.59 18.27
CA ASN A 43 -10.57 9.55 19.65
C ASN A 43 -9.75 10.47 20.58
N LEU A 44 -8.42 10.49 20.46
CA LEU A 44 -7.56 11.37 21.27
C LEU A 44 -7.82 12.85 20.96
N ALA A 45 -8.07 13.20 19.69
CA ALA A 45 -8.43 14.55 19.30
C ALA A 45 -9.77 15.00 19.92
N GLU A 46 -10.78 14.12 19.94
CA GLU A 46 -12.05 14.38 20.63
C GLU A 46 -11.85 14.55 22.13
N GLN A 47 -10.99 13.74 22.76
CA GLN A 47 -10.68 13.87 24.19
C GLN A 47 -9.97 15.21 24.51
N LEU A 48 -9.03 15.64 23.67
CA LEU A 48 -8.39 16.96 23.80
C LEU A 48 -9.38 18.11 23.65
N ARG A 49 -10.32 18.00 22.70
CA ARG A 49 -11.40 18.97 22.53
C ARG A 49 -12.31 19.01 23.75
N ALA A 50 -12.73 17.84 24.24
CA ALA A 50 -13.58 17.71 25.42
C ALA A 50 -12.91 18.34 26.66
N LEU A 51 -11.63 18.03 26.90
CA LEU A 51 -10.85 18.62 27.99
C LEU A 51 -10.79 20.14 27.89
N SER A 52 -10.62 20.68 26.68
CA SER A 52 -10.55 22.14 26.46
C SER A 52 -11.90 22.84 26.61
N SER A 53 -13.00 22.13 26.40
CA SER A 53 -14.36 22.65 26.60
C SER A 53 -14.86 22.56 28.04
N LEU A 54 -14.18 21.79 28.90
CA LEU A 54 -14.60 21.53 30.26
C LEU A 54 -14.03 22.59 31.23
N HIS A 55 -14.91 23.17 32.05
CA HIS A 55 -14.46 23.99 33.18
C HIS A 55 -14.25 23.12 34.43
N LEU A 56 -13.09 22.49 34.55
CA LEU A 56 -12.75 21.57 35.65
C LEU A 56 -12.98 22.13 37.07
N PRO A 57 -12.69 23.42 37.37
CA PRO A 57 -12.95 23.98 38.70
C PRO A 57 -14.42 23.93 39.15
N SER A 58 -15.37 23.90 38.19
CA SER A 58 -16.81 23.77 38.48
C SER A 58 -17.29 22.33 38.65
N THR A 59 -16.39 21.35 38.57
CA THR A 59 -16.71 19.93 38.72
C THR A 59 -16.22 19.41 40.08
N PRO A 60 -16.75 18.27 40.57
CA PRO A 60 -16.22 17.61 41.76
C PRO A 60 -14.74 17.18 41.65
N LEU A 61 -14.14 17.24 40.45
CA LEU A 61 -12.73 16.92 40.22
C LEU A 61 -11.79 18.08 40.58
N ASN A 62 -12.31 19.24 41.00
CA ASN A 62 -11.51 20.39 41.40
C ASN A 62 -10.57 20.14 42.59
N VAL A 63 -10.77 19.05 43.34
CA VAL A 63 -9.86 18.57 44.39
C VAL A 63 -8.47 18.17 43.85
N PHE A 64 -8.33 18.04 42.53
CA PHE A 64 -7.08 17.75 41.84
C PHE A 64 -6.61 18.98 41.04
N PRO A 65 -5.83 19.90 41.65
CA PRO A 65 -5.47 21.18 41.03
C PRO A 65 -4.66 21.04 39.73
N ASP A 66 -3.84 19.99 39.60
CA ASP A 66 -3.01 19.73 38.41
C ASP A 66 -3.70 18.83 37.37
N LEU A 67 -4.97 18.45 37.57
CA LEU A 67 -5.59 17.39 36.77
C LEU A 67 -5.64 17.75 35.29
N GLU A 68 -5.97 19.00 34.97
CA GLU A 68 -6.06 19.46 33.59
C GLU A 68 -4.71 19.32 32.87
N ASP A 69 -3.64 19.82 33.48
CA ASP A 69 -2.30 19.78 32.90
C ASP A 69 -1.79 18.35 32.76
N ARG A 70 -2.06 17.50 33.75
CA ARG A 70 -1.69 16.07 33.69
C ARG A 70 -2.46 15.32 32.61
N LEU A 71 -3.76 15.59 32.46
CA LEU A 71 -4.57 14.99 31.40
C LEU A 71 -4.11 15.48 30.03
N ARG A 72 -3.90 16.78 29.86
CA ARG A 72 -3.40 17.36 28.62
C ARG A 72 -2.04 16.77 28.23
N PHE A 73 -1.10 16.68 29.17
CA PHE A 73 0.20 16.04 28.95
C PHE A 73 0.05 14.58 28.50
N LYS A 74 -0.77 13.78 29.20
CA LYS A 74 -0.99 12.37 28.85
C LYS A 74 -1.63 12.20 27.49
N LEU A 75 -2.61 13.04 27.14
CA LEU A 75 -3.29 13.01 25.85
C LEU A 75 -2.33 13.38 24.72
N LEU A 76 -1.55 14.45 24.86
CA LEU A 76 -0.56 14.85 23.87
C LEU A 76 0.50 13.76 23.66
N HIS A 77 1.04 13.19 24.74
CA HIS A 77 1.99 12.09 24.64
C HIS A 77 1.40 10.86 23.94
N ALA A 78 0.13 10.54 24.20
CA ALA A 78 -0.56 9.45 23.49
C ALA A 78 -0.77 9.77 22.00
N VAL A 79 -1.09 11.02 21.64
CA VAL A 79 -1.18 11.47 20.24
C VAL A 79 0.16 11.31 19.55
N ASP A 80 1.24 11.83 20.15
CA ASP A 80 2.60 11.73 19.60
C ASP A 80 2.99 10.26 19.37
N THR A 81 2.72 9.39 20.34
CA THR A 81 3.00 7.95 20.22
C THR A 81 2.21 7.31 19.07
N ALA A 82 0.93 7.64 18.92
CA ALA A 82 0.10 7.12 17.84
C ALA A 82 0.55 7.63 16.46
N LEU A 83 0.97 8.90 16.37
CA LEU A 83 1.49 9.49 15.13
C LEU A 83 2.84 8.90 14.74
N VAL A 84 3.75 8.64 15.69
CA VAL A 84 5.01 7.95 15.43
C VAL A 84 4.75 6.58 14.81
N ARG A 85 3.85 5.78 15.41
CA ARG A 85 3.48 4.46 14.87
C ARG A 85 2.84 4.57 13.49
N LEU A 86 1.96 5.54 13.27
CA LEU A 86 1.35 5.75 11.96
C LEU A 86 2.41 6.10 10.91
N ASN A 87 3.41 6.90 11.27
CA ASN A 87 4.52 7.23 10.39
C ASN A 87 5.37 5.99 10.05
N GLU A 88 5.63 5.09 11.00
CA GLU A 88 6.31 3.81 10.74
C GLU A 88 5.56 2.96 9.71
N GLN A 89 4.23 2.90 9.81
CA GLN A 89 3.40 2.21 8.82
C GLN A 89 3.44 2.90 7.44
N MET A 90 3.42 4.23 7.41
CA MET A 90 3.58 4.99 6.15
C MET A 90 4.93 4.75 5.49
N CYS A 91 6.03 4.69 6.26
CA CYS A 91 7.35 4.31 5.74
C CYS A 91 7.34 2.87 5.17
N SER A 92 6.62 1.95 5.82
CA SER A 92 6.49 0.57 5.35
C SER A 92 5.72 0.49 4.03
N LEU A 93 4.61 1.21 3.90
CA LEU A 93 3.87 1.34 2.63
C LEU A 93 4.75 1.95 1.54
N GLN A 94 5.48 3.01 1.87
CA GLN A 94 6.41 3.65 0.94
C GLN A 94 7.47 2.66 0.44
N SER A 95 8.06 1.86 1.32
CA SER A 95 9.04 0.83 0.93
C SER A 95 8.46 -0.20 -0.04
N VAL A 96 7.23 -0.68 0.20
CA VAL A 96 6.55 -1.60 -0.71
C VAL A 96 6.31 -0.95 -2.09
N ARG A 97 5.83 0.30 -2.10
CA ARG A 97 5.63 1.06 -3.35
C ARG A 97 6.93 1.23 -4.11
N ASP A 98 7.99 1.64 -3.44
CA ASP A 98 9.28 1.94 -4.05
C ASP A 98 9.92 0.66 -4.61
N SER A 99 9.81 -0.47 -3.89
CA SER A 99 10.23 -1.79 -4.37
C SER A 99 9.51 -2.21 -5.67
N PHE A 100 8.18 -2.05 -5.71
CA PHE A 100 7.40 -2.38 -6.90
C PHE A 100 7.71 -1.42 -8.07
N SER A 101 7.86 -0.12 -7.80
CA SER A 101 8.22 0.87 -8.80
C SER A 101 9.58 0.55 -9.43
N ASN A 102 10.59 0.25 -8.63
CA ASN A 102 11.91 -0.15 -9.10
C ASN A 102 11.86 -1.43 -9.94
N GLN A 103 11.02 -2.40 -9.55
CA GLN A 103 10.82 -3.61 -10.32
C GLN A 103 10.20 -3.33 -11.70
N VAL A 104 9.16 -2.51 -11.77
CA VAL A 104 8.52 -2.12 -13.03
C VAL A 104 9.52 -1.39 -13.93
N SER A 105 10.28 -0.43 -13.37
CA SER A 105 11.33 0.27 -14.09
C SER A 105 12.40 -0.68 -14.64
N ALA A 106 12.83 -1.68 -13.86
CA ALA A 106 13.82 -2.66 -14.31
C ALA A 106 13.31 -3.53 -15.47
N VAL A 107 12.04 -3.99 -15.41
CA VAL A 107 11.43 -4.74 -16.52
C VAL A 107 11.28 -3.88 -17.76
N PHE A 108 10.89 -2.62 -17.59
CA PHE A 108 10.76 -1.67 -18.70
C PHE A 108 12.11 -1.38 -19.36
N GLN A 109 13.18 -1.17 -18.57
CA GLN A 109 14.54 -1.02 -19.08
C GLN A 109 15.01 -2.26 -19.83
N LEU A 110 14.71 -3.46 -19.32
CA LEU A 110 15.03 -4.71 -20.00
C LEU A 110 14.30 -4.81 -21.36
N TYR A 111 13.04 -4.39 -21.42
CA TYR A 111 12.31 -4.31 -22.69
C TYR A 111 12.96 -3.33 -23.67
N GLU A 112 13.22 -2.09 -23.24
CA GLU A 112 13.83 -1.06 -24.09
C GLU A 112 15.19 -1.47 -24.65
N GLN A 113 16.05 -2.11 -23.83
CA GLN A 113 17.35 -2.61 -24.25
C GLN A 113 17.30 -3.69 -25.33
N ASN A 114 16.17 -4.40 -25.43
CA ASN A 114 16.01 -5.51 -26.35
C ASN A 114 15.00 -5.22 -27.46
N ARG A 115 14.45 -4.00 -27.52
CA ARG A 115 13.37 -3.60 -28.41
C ARG A 115 13.67 -3.88 -29.88
N ASP A 116 14.87 -3.54 -30.33
CA ASP A 116 15.29 -3.75 -31.74
C ASP A 116 15.49 -5.23 -32.09
N SER A 117 15.66 -6.09 -31.08
CA SER A 117 15.78 -7.55 -31.25
C SER A 117 14.43 -8.29 -31.13
N LEU A 118 13.38 -7.59 -30.70
CA LEU A 118 12.02 -8.10 -30.54
C LEU A 118 11.20 -7.73 -31.77
N ASP A 119 11.44 -8.42 -32.88
CA ASP A 119 10.60 -8.28 -34.07
C ASP A 119 9.17 -8.79 -33.77
N ALA A 120 8.16 -8.13 -34.33
CA ALA A 120 6.74 -8.47 -34.14
C ALA A 120 6.44 -9.92 -34.57
N SER A 121 7.14 -10.42 -35.60
CA SER A 121 7.05 -11.82 -36.04
C SER A 121 7.50 -12.80 -34.94
N THR A 122 8.56 -12.46 -34.21
CA THR A 122 9.12 -13.29 -33.12
C THR A 122 8.17 -13.38 -31.92
N VAL A 123 7.48 -12.28 -31.62
CA VAL A 123 6.47 -12.23 -30.54
C VAL A 123 5.23 -13.04 -30.94
N MET A 124 4.77 -12.90 -32.18
CA MET A 124 3.59 -13.61 -32.69
C MET A 124 3.82 -15.12 -32.79
N GLU A 125 5.03 -15.55 -33.18
CA GLU A 125 5.44 -16.95 -33.20
C GLU A 125 5.48 -17.55 -31.78
N ALA A 126 6.01 -16.81 -30.78
CA ALA A 126 6.01 -17.27 -29.39
C ALA A 126 4.62 -17.39 -28.75
N ILE A 127 3.68 -16.52 -29.16
CA ILE A 127 2.27 -16.62 -28.78
C ILE A 127 1.62 -17.84 -29.44
N SER A 128 1.92 -18.10 -30.72
CA SER A 128 1.39 -19.24 -31.48
C SER A 128 1.90 -20.59 -30.98
N HIS A 129 3.16 -20.68 -30.56
CA HIS A 129 3.77 -21.89 -29.99
C HIS A 129 3.49 -22.12 -28.49
N GLY A 130 2.57 -21.35 -27.88
CA GLY A 130 2.12 -21.57 -26.50
C GLY A 130 3.17 -21.25 -25.42
N SER A 131 4.27 -20.60 -25.78
CA SER A 131 5.35 -20.25 -24.83
C SER A 131 5.00 -19.05 -23.94
N ILE A 132 3.93 -18.31 -24.28
CA ILE A 132 3.42 -17.19 -23.50
C ILE A 132 1.94 -17.45 -23.20
N HIS A 133 1.67 -18.15 -22.09
CA HIS A 133 0.30 -18.32 -21.59
C HIS A 133 -0.11 -17.06 -20.81
N LEU A 134 -0.68 -16.07 -21.51
CA LEU A 134 -1.39 -14.96 -20.85
C LEU A 134 -2.73 -15.51 -20.35
N ARG A 135 -2.76 -15.93 -19.09
CA ARG A 135 -3.99 -16.35 -18.40
C ARG A 135 -4.91 -15.12 -18.25
N HIS A 136 -5.84 -14.95 -19.18
CA HIS A 136 -6.84 -13.88 -19.16
C HIS A 136 -8.07 -14.31 -18.35
N ASP A 137 -7.87 -14.76 -17.10
CA ASP A 137 -8.98 -15.06 -16.19
C ASP A 137 -9.41 -13.75 -15.51
N GLY A 138 -10.38 -13.05 -16.08
CA GLY A 138 -11.00 -11.90 -15.41
C GLY A 138 -11.69 -10.85 -16.27
N LEU A 139 -12.50 -11.22 -17.28
CA LEU A 139 -13.45 -10.26 -17.88
C LEU A 139 -14.63 -10.98 -18.56
N ALA A 140 -15.41 -11.69 -17.78
CA ALA A 140 -16.74 -12.18 -18.21
C ALA A 140 -17.67 -12.30 -17.00
N ALA A 141 -17.98 -11.16 -16.37
CA ALA A 141 -19.10 -11.07 -15.45
C ALA A 141 -19.82 -9.74 -15.65
N GLY A 142 -21.01 -9.81 -16.26
CA GLY A 142 -22.08 -8.86 -15.95
C GLY A 142 -22.27 -7.70 -16.93
N CYS A 143 -22.71 -7.96 -18.16
CA CYS A 143 -23.60 -7.05 -18.89
C CYS A 143 -24.57 -7.87 -19.74
N ARG A 144 -25.70 -8.26 -19.16
CA ARG A 144 -26.91 -8.65 -19.90
C ARG A 144 -28.01 -7.71 -19.43
N ALA A 145 -28.34 -6.71 -20.24
CA ALA A 145 -29.52 -5.89 -20.04
C ALA A 145 -30.78 -6.72 -20.37
N PRO A 146 -31.86 -6.64 -19.57
CA PRO A 146 -33.12 -7.26 -19.93
C PRO A 146 -33.86 -6.40 -20.97
N LEU A 147 -34.58 -7.10 -21.86
CA LEU A 147 -35.58 -6.56 -22.78
C LEU A 147 -36.75 -5.94 -22.03
#